data_AF-V6M5H1-F1
#
_entry.id   AF-V6M5H1-F1
#
_cell.length_a   1.000
_cell.length_b   1.000
_cell.length_c   1.000
_cell.angle_alpha   90.00
_cell.angle_beta   90.00
_cell.angle_gamma   90.00
#
_symmetry.space_group_name_H-M   'P 1'
#
loop_
_entity.id
_entity.type
_entity.pdbx_description
1 polymer ?
#
loop_
_entity_poly.entity_id
_entity_poly.type
_entity_poly.pdbx_seq_one_letter_code
_entity_poly.pdbx_strand_id
1 'polypeptide(L)' 'MDKLFQIVFGCALLIMFFRYHQKKKRWDPSQRRIVGLIYLLTLLILIASLFPNVQLMPVNYINDYFSPQMMMWVKQS' A
#
# COMPACT_ATOMS: atom_id res chain seq x y z
N MET A 1 -8.38 -2.94 12.74
CA MET A 1 -8.65 -4.04 11.79
C MET A 1 -8.70 -5.32 12.56
N ASP A 2 -9.78 -6.09 12.43
CA ASP A 2 -9.94 -7.37 13.14
C ASP A 2 -8.79 -8.34 12.82
N LYS A 3 -8.29 -9.06 13.83
CA LYS A 3 -7.23 -10.07 13.69
C LYS A 3 -7.53 -11.08 12.57
N LEU A 4 -8.80 -11.42 12.39
CA LEU A 4 -9.30 -12.27 11.32
C LEU A 4 -9.01 -11.70 9.93
N PHE A 5 -9.17 -10.40 9.72
CA PHE A 5 -8.90 -9.74 8.44
C PHE A 5 -7.41 -9.81 8.10
N GLN A 6 -6.52 -9.56 9.06
CA GLN A 6 -5.07 -9.67 8.85
C GLN A 6 -4.64 -11.09 8.48
N ILE A 7 -5.20 -12.10 9.15
CA ILE A 7 -4.89 -13.51 8.87
C ILE A 7 -5.37 -13.90 7.46
N VAL A 8 -6.62 -13.57 7.11
CA VAL A 8 -7.19 -13.86 5.78
C VAL A 8 -6.40 -13.14 4.69
N PHE A 9 -6.04 -11.88 4.90
CA PHE A 9 -5.29 -11.09 3.94
C PHE A 9 -3.85 -11.61 3.77
N GLY A 10 -3.19 -12.01 4.86
CA GLY A 10 -1.89 -12.68 4.81
C GLY A 10 -1.93 -14.02 4.07
N CYS A 11 -2.95 -14.84 4.30
CA CYS A 11 -3.16 -16.09 3.57
C CYS A 11 -3.41 -15.86 2.07
N ALA A 12 -4.22 -14.87 1.71
CA ALA A 12 -4.47 -14.51 0.31
C ALA A 12 -3.19 -14.08 -0.42
N LEU A 13 -2.32 -13.32 0.26
CA LEU A 13 -1.00 -12.96 -0.24
C LEU A 13 -0.14 -14.20 -0.47
N LEU A 14 0.00 -15.09 0.49
CA LEU A 14 0.79 -16.32 0.32
C LEU A 14 0.32 -17.15 -0.88
N ILE A 15 -1.00 -17.28 -1.07
CA ILE A 15 -1.58 -17.98 -2.23
C ILE A 15 -1.22 -17.28 -3.55
N MET A 16 -1.33 -15.95 -3.61
CA MET A 16 -0.90 -15.18 -4.79
C MET A 16 0.60 -15.35 -5.05
N PHE A 17 1.43 -15.46 -4.01
CA PHE A 17 2.88 -15.56 -4.14
C PHE A 17 3.25 -16.91 -4.72
N PHE A 18 2.62 -17.97 -4.20
CA PHE A 18 2.81 -19.32 -4.69
C PHE A 18 2.39 -19.47 -6.16
N ARG A 19 1.24 -18.87 -6.52
CA ARG A 19 0.78 -18.81 -7.92
C ARG A 19 1.75 -18.04 -8.82
N TYR A 20 2.27 -16.91 -8.35
CA TYR A 20 3.28 -16.15 -9.09
C TYR A 20 4.56 -16.96 -9.30
N HIS A 21 5.06 -17.64 -8.25
CA HIS A 21 6.28 -18.44 -8.34
C HIS A 21 6.12 -19.62 -9.32
N GLN A 22 4.95 -20.28 -9.32
CA GLN A 22 4.64 -21.37 -10.26
C GLN A 22 4.53 -20.86 -11.71
N LYS A 23 3.95 -19.68 -11.94
CA LYS A 23 3.71 -19.15 -13.30
C LYS A 23 4.84 -18.28 -13.85
N LYS A 24 5.77 -17.82 -13.01
CA LYS A 24 6.93 -16.99 -13.37
C LYS A 24 7.76 -17.51 -14.55
N LYS A 25 7.86 -18.83 -14.72
CA LYS A 25 8.63 -19.44 -15.83
C LYS A 25 7.91 -19.40 -17.19
N ARG A 26 6.58 -19.22 -17.21
CA ARG A 26 5.76 -19.18 -18.44
C ARG A 26 5.41 -17.76 -18.88
N TRP A 27 5.80 -16.74 -18.12
CA TRP A 27 5.38 -15.37 -18.38
C TRP A 27 6.43 -14.56 -19.11
N ASP A 28 5.92 -13.73 -20.00
CA ASP A 28 6.69 -12.74 -20.74
C ASP A 28 7.40 -11.78 -19.75
N PRO A 29 8.66 -11.38 -20.02
CA PRO A 29 9.44 -10.51 -19.12
C PRO A 29 8.72 -9.18 -18.79
N SER A 30 7.88 -8.68 -19.70
CA SER A 30 7.03 -7.50 -19.49
C SER A 30 5.97 -7.73 -18.39
N GLN A 31 5.22 -8.82 -18.49
CA GLN A 31 4.18 -9.21 -17.52
C GLN A 31 4.78 -9.54 -16.15
N ARG A 32 5.97 -10.18 -16.14
CA ARG A 32 6.68 -10.49 -14.91
C ARG A 32 7.07 -9.23 -14.12
N ARG A 33 7.44 -8.14 -14.79
CA ARG A 33 7.75 -6.85 -14.14
C ARG A 33 6.50 -6.20 -13.53
N ILE A 34 5.39 -6.17 -14.28
CA ILE A 34 4.12 -5.59 -13.82
C ILE A 34 3.60 -6.35 -12.60
N VAL A 35 3.61 -7.68 -12.64
CA VAL A 35 3.13 -8.47 -11.50
C VAL A 35 4.08 -8.36 -10.31
N GLY A 36 5.40 -8.24 -10.54
CA GLY A 36 6.36 -7.92 -9.50
C GLY A 36 6.07 -6.58 -8.81
N LEU A 37 5.73 -5.54 -9.57
CA LEU A 37 5.36 -4.22 -9.04
C LEU A 37 4.07 -4.28 -8.21
N ILE A 38 3.04 -4.97 -8.72
CA ILE A 38 1.80 -5.21 -7.98
C ILE A 38 2.12 -5.92 -6.66
N TYR A 39 2.98 -6.93 -6.68
CA TYR A 39 3.40 -7.66 -5.49
C TYR A 39 4.04 -6.77 -4.43
N LEU A 40 4.93 -5.87 -4.88
CA LEU A 40 5.64 -4.93 -4.03
C LEU A 40 4.67 -3.92 -3.40
N LEU A 41 3.68 -3.46 -4.16
CA LEU A 41 2.61 -2.59 -3.68
C LEU A 41 1.75 -3.28 -2.62
N THR A 42 1.33 -4.53 -2.86
CA THR A 42 0.51 -5.29 -1.90
C THR A 42 1.28 -5.59 -0.61
N LEU A 43 2.60 -5.79 -0.70
CA LEU A 43 3.46 -5.98 0.46
C LEU A 43 3.61 -4.70 1.28
N LEU A 44 3.72 -3.54 0.63
CA LEU A 44 3.68 -2.23 1.31
C LEU A 44 2.34 -2.00 2.03
N ILE A 45 1.22 -2.34 1.40
CA ILE A 45 -0.12 -2.25 2.01
C ILE A 45 -0.24 -3.19 3.21
N LEU A 46 0.29 -4.41 3.11
CA LEU A 46 0.32 -5.36 4.23
C LEU A 46 1.11 -4.79 5.41
N ILE A 47 2.31 -4.25 5.16
CA ILE A 47 3.14 -3.64 6.19
C ILE A 47 2.40 -2.45 6.82
N ALA A 48 1.84 -1.55 6.02
CA ALA A 48 1.04 -0.42 6.51
C ALA A 48 -0.17 -0.90 7.35
N SER A 49 -0.79 -2.01 6.97
CA SER A 49 -1.92 -2.61 7.71
C SER A 49 -1.49 -3.36 8.98
N LEU A 50 -0.26 -3.85 9.08
CA LEU A 50 0.30 -4.52 10.26
C LEU A 50 0.76 -3.52 11.32
N PHE A 51 1.16 -2.32 10.88
CA PHE A 51 1.54 -1.22 11.75
C PHE A 51 0.47 -0.11 11.74
N PRO A 52 -0.67 -0.28 12.42
CA PRO A 52 -1.67 0.79 12.52
C PRO A 52 -1.13 2.05 13.22
N ASN A 53 -0.03 1.93 13.96
CA ASN A 53 0.70 3.04 14.60
C ASN A 53 1.83 3.63 13.75
N VAL A 54 2.13 3.08 12.58
CA VAL A 54 2.89 3.80 11.56
C VAL A 54 1.90 4.72 10.85
N GLN A 55 1.40 5.71 11.59
CA GLN A 55 0.90 6.93 10.98
C GLN A 55 2.11 7.54 10.25
N LEU A 56 2.29 7.18 8.97
CA LEU A 56 3.35 7.75 8.12
C LEU A 56 3.31 9.28 8.10
N MET A 57 2.17 9.86 8.48
CA MET A 57 2.03 11.24 8.91
C MET A 57 0.79 11.30 9.82
N PRO A 58 0.86 11.90 11.01
CA PRO A 58 -0.35 12.29 11.72
C PRO A 58 -1.16 13.15 10.75
N VAL A 59 -2.46 12.86 10.56
CA VAL A 59 -3.34 13.70 9.73
C VAL A 59 -3.26 15.17 10.16
N ASN A 60 -2.97 15.42 11.44
CA ASN A 60 -2.68 16.73 11.99
C ASN A 60 -1.51 17.44 11.29
N TYR A 61 -0.43 16.74 10.94
CA TYR A 61 0.74 17.34 10.27
C TYR A 61 0.45 17.76 8.83
N ILE A 62 -0.38 16.99 8.12
CA ILE A 62 -0.87 17.37 6.79
C ILE A 62 -1.77 18.59 6.94
N ASN A 63 -2.70 18.57 7.90
CA ASN A 63 -3.60 19.69 8.13
C ASN A 63 -2.84 20.97 8.54
N ASP A 64 -1.80 20.86 9.35
CA ASP A 64 -0.98 21.98 9.80
C ASP A 64 -0.09 22.56 8.69
N TYR A 65 0.35 21.74 7.72
CA TYR A 65 1.13 22.23 6.58
C TYR A 65 0.24 22.84 5.49
N PHE A 66 -0.90 22.21 5.21
CA PHE A 66 -1.84 22.66 4.19
C PHE A 66 -2.72 23.84 4.66
N SER A 67 -3.03 23.95 5.96
CA SER A 67 -3.81 25.05 6.55
C SER A 67 -3.28 26.44 6.18
N PRO A 68 -2.00 26.80 6.44
CA PRO A 68 -1.49 28.13 6.12
C PRO A 68 -1.39 28.36 4.60
N GLN A 69 -1.11 27.32 3.81
CA GLN A 69 -0.98 27.43 2.35
C GLN A 69 -2.33 27.56 1.65
N MET A 70 -3.35 26.79 2.08
CA MET A 70 -4.73 26.94 1.61
C MET A 70 -5.32 28.27 2.04
N MET A 71 -5.03 28.72 3.27
CA MET A 71 -5.52 30.01 3.75
C MET A 71 -4.94 31.19 2.96
N MET A 72 -3.68 31.11 2.50
CA MET A 72 -3.12 32.08 1.55
C MET A 72 -3.79 32.03 0.18
N TRP A 73 -4.04 30.82 -0.35
CA TRP A 73 -4.73 30.65 -1.63
C TRP A 73 -6.15 31.20 -1.63
N VAL A 74 -6.94 30.95 -0.57
CA VAL A 74 -8.32 31.45 -0.42
C VAL A 74 -8.35 32.96 -0.20
N LYS A 75 -7.33 33.56 0.43
CA LYS A 75 -7.24 35.01 0.59
C LYS A 75 -6.89 35.75 -0.71
N GLN A 76 -6.36 35.02 -1.70
CA GLN A 76 -5.87 35.59 -2.95
C GLN A 76 -6.87 35.41 -4.11
N SER A 77 -7.99 34.71 -3.90
CA SER A 77 -9.16 34.67 -4.81
C SER A 77 -10.25 35.61 -4.34
#